data_AF-A0A9D3AKU0-F1
#
_entry.id   AF-A0A9D3AKU0-F1
#
_cell.length_a   1.000
_cell.length_b   1.000
_cell.length_c   1.000
_cell.angle_alpha   90.00
_cell.angle_beta   90.00
_cell.angle_gamma   90.00
#
_symmetry.space_group_name_H-M   'P 1'
#
loop_
_entity.id
_entity.type
_entity.pdbx_description
1 polymer ?
#
loop_
_entity_poly.entity_id
_entity_poly.type
_entity_poly.pdbx_seq_one_letter_code
_entity_poly.pdbx_strand_id
1 'polypeptide(L)'
;MERHIPILTYYSYLSVGKYIRFAGTILRAPADMLYIGDENTTFQHIKNLYKLYTPHFFKNAMLEVRYRGYFTLCNIDSKGNFVVPLPEESEEFLIDDIRIRLIIDNFGYTVYAPNLFHERLYISDYKYGLITDIDDTILHTGATTFFTRLKQIIFTRPDERRSIEGMPEVYRRLAADGAKIFYVSNSEANLFPAISTFLHSHRFPQGACFLRKNKLLSYFLHHKKGHRSPISHKLRVISLLMRTQQKKRFILVGDNGQYDPVIYKEVIRRFPGRVSYVFLRDIHDKIGLKRQCWGGVPVLFYSSLNDIKPFISVRLNSDFS
;
A
#
# COMPACT_ATOMS: atom_id res chain seq x y z
N MET A 1 34.76 4.97 -0.53
CA MET A 1 33.82 3.85 -0.80
C MET A 1 32.53 4.17 -0.07
N GLU A 2 31.41 4.36 -0.79
CA GLU A 2 30.10 4.54 -0.13
C GLU A 2 29.75 3.27 0.67
N ARG A 3 29.67 3.40 2.00
CA ARG A 3 29.26 2.29 2.86
C ARG A 3 27.77 2.00 2.62
N HIS A 4 27.48 0.81 2.10
CA HIS A 4 26.12 0.33 1.89
C HIS A 4 25.68 -0.55 3.06
N ILE A 5 24.47 -0.31 3.57
CA ILE A 5 23.86 -1.02 4.69
C ILE A 5 22.53 -1.66 4.28
N PRO A 6 22.07 -2.72 4.95
CA PRO A 6 20.73 -3.25 4.75
C PRO A 6 19.69 -2.29 5.30
N ILE A 7 18.64 -2.01 4.54
CA ILE A 7 17.52 -1.17 4.97
C ILE A 7 16.22 -1.86 4.55
N LEU A 8 15.21 -1.85 5.43
CA LEU A 8 13.85 -2.24 5.07
C LEU A 8 13.23 -1.11 4.23
N THR A 9 13.08 -1.32 2.93
CA THR A 9 12.62 -0.27 1.99
C THR A 9 11.18 -0.43 1.54
N TYR A 10 10.58 -1.60 1.80
CA TYR A 10 9.18 -1.89 1.52
C TYR A 10 8.67 -2.85 2.58
N TYR A 11 7.44 -2.64 3.02
CA TYR A 11 6.72 -3.64 3.79
C TYR A 11 5.24 -3.64 3.43
N SER A 12 4.59 -4.75 3.73
CA SER A 12 3.14 -4.88 3.67
C SER A 12 2.72 -5.95 4.66
N TYR A 13 1.47 -5.88 5.14
CA TYR A 13 0.98 -6.79 6.15
C TYR A 13 -0.48 -7.15 5.91
N LEU A 14 -0.87 -8.33 6.38
CA LEU A 14 -2.26 -8.76 6.37
C LEU A 14 -2.53 -9.70 7.55
N SER A 15 -3.54 -9.38 8.36
CA SER A 15 -4.07 -10.30 9.36
C SER A 15 -4.86 -11.41 8.69
N VAL A 16 -4.51 -12.65 9.01
CA VAL A 16 -5.25 -13.84 8.59
C VAL A 16 -5.26 -14.84 9.74
N GLY A 17 -6.44 -15.05 10.33
CA GLY A 17 -6.58 -15.92 11.50
C GLY A 17 -6.03 -15.23 12.76
N LYS A 18 -5.07 -15.87 13.44
CA LYS A 18 -4.39 -15.32 14.63
C LYS A 18 -2.96 -14.83 14.32
N TYR A 19 -2.67 -14.57 13.06
CA TYR A 19 -1.34 -14.19 12.60
C TYR A 19 -1.38 -13.01 11.65
N ILE A 20 -0.44 -12.10 11.85
CA ILE A 20 -0.08 -11.07 10.90
C ILE A 20 0.92 -11.69 9.92
N ARG A 21 0.57 -11.78 8.64
CA ARG A 21 1.55 -12.07 7.60
C ARG A 21 2.26 -10.78 7.25
N PHE A 22 3.47 -10.62 7.77
CA PHE A 22 4.33 -9.48 7.50
C PHE A 22 5.29 -9.84 6.36
N ALA A 23 5.32 -9.02 5.32
CA ALA A 23 6.29 -9.15 4.24
C ALA A 23 7.10 -7.87 4.10
N GLY A 24 8.36 -8.02 3.72
CA GLY A 24 9.22 -6.88 3.45
C GLY A 24 10.22 -7.14 2.34
N THR A 25 10.89 -6.06 1.94
CA THR A 25 12.04 -6.06 1.03
C THR A 25 13.20 -5.33 1.67
N ILE A 26 14.36 -5.98 1.66
CA ILE A 26 15.62 -5.43 2.17
C ILE A 26 16.55 -5.13 1.00
N LEU A 27 17.00 -3.89 0.93
CA LEU A 27 17.95 -3.41 -0.08
C LEU A 27 19.26 -2.99 0.58
N ARG A 28 20.33 -3.01 -0.21
CA ARG A 28 21.56 -2.28 0.05
C ARG A 28 21.31 -0.82 -0.30
N ALA A 29 21.48 0.06 0.67
CA ALA A 29 21.38 1.49 0.49
C ALA A 29 22.61 2.19 1.08
N PRO A 30 23.05 3.31 0.49
CA PRO A 30 24.06 4.17 1.09
C PRO A 30 23.69 4.59 2.51
N ALA A 31 24.63 4.53 3.46
CA ALA A 31 24.37 4.83 4.87
C ALA A 31 23.94 6.29 5.12
N ASP A 32 24.35 7.22 4.25
CA ASP A 32 23.94 8.63 4.27
C ASP A 32 22.43 8.81 4.02
N MET A 33 21.76 7.78 3.52
CA MET A 33 20.30 7.74 3.36
C MET A 33 19.53 7.78 4.70
N LEU A 34 20.15 7.31 5.79
CA LEU A 34 19.56 7.35 7.13
C LEU A 34 19.76 8.70 7.84
N TYR A 35 20.65 9.55 7.34
CA TYR A 35 20.92 10.84 7.95
C TYR A 35 19.82 11.84 7.58
N ILE A 36 18.92 12.06 8.54
CA ILE A 36 17.95 13.15 8.54
C ILE A 36 18.57 14.22 9.45
N GLY A 37 19.32 15.17 8.90
CA GLY A 37 19.79 16.33 9.66
C GLY A 37 18.62 17.22 10.08
N ASP A 38 18.84 18.06 11.10
CA ASP A 38 17.81 18.88 11.77
C ASP A 38 17.08 19.90 10.86
N GLU A 39 17.61 20.17 9.65
CA GLU A 39 17.06 21.15 8.70
C GLU A 39 16.51 20.54 7.38
N ASN A 40 16.38 19.21 7.28
CA ASN A 40 16.00 18.60 6.00
C ASN A 40 14.50 18.71 5.69
N THR A 41 14.16 19.51 4.67
CA THR A 41 12.82 19.52 4.08
C THR A 41 12.43 18.12 3.58
N THR A 42 11.14 17.76 3.66
CA THR A 42 10.58 16.50 3.12
C THR A 42 11.04 16.20 1.68
N PHE A 43 11.33 17.24 0.91
CA PHE A 43 11.86 17.12 -0.44
C PHE A 43 13.29 16.55 -0.50
N GLN A 44 14.19 16.97 0.39
CA GLN A 44 15.56 16.46 0.45
C GLN A 44 15.59 14.99 0.86
N HIS A 45 14.72 14.59 1.80
CA HIS A 45 14.53 13.18 2.14
C HIS A 45 14.10 12.37 0.90
N ILE A 46 13.10 12.84 0.16
CA ILE A 46 12.63 12.17 -1.06
C ILE A 46 13.73 12.10 -2.13
N LYS A 47 14.52 13.15 -2.33
CA LYS A 47 15.66 13.13 -3.26
C LYS A 47 16.67 12.04 -2.88
N ASN A 48 16.93 11.83 -1.58
CA ASN A 48 17.79 10.73 -1.12
C ASN A 48 17.16 9.35 -1.38
N LEU A 49 15.83 9.21 -1.32
CA LEU A 49 15.13 7.98 -1.69
C LEU A 49 15.32 7.59 -3.17
N TYR A 50 15.66 8.52 -4.07
CA TYR A 50 15.96 8.21 -5.47
C TYR A 50 17.13 7.23 -5.63
N LYS A 51 18.04 7.15 -4.66
CA LYS A 51 19.15 6.17 -4.68
C LYS A 51 18.65 4.71 -4.63
N LEU A 52 17.41 4.45 -4.18
CA LEU A 52 16.81 3.10 -4.13
C LEU A 52 16.29 2.58 -5.48
N TYR A 53 16.36 3.39 -6.54
CA TYR A 53 15.75 3.06 -7.84
C TYR A 53 16.60 2.15 -8.71
N THR A 54 17.87 2.00 -8.36
CA THR A 54 18.78 0.99 -8.90
C THR A 54 19.07 -0.02 -7.80
N PRO A 55 18.11 -0.91 -7.47
CA PRO A 55 18.16 -1.68 -6.24
C PRO A 55 19.30 -2.71 -6.28
N HIS A 56 20.15 -2.65 -5.26
CA HIS A 56 21.14 -3.67 -4.99
C HIS A 56 20.59 -4.56 -3.88
N PHE A 57 20.22 -5.81 -4.20
CA PHE A 57 19.61 -6.69 -3.22
C PHE A 57 20.66 -7.34 -2.32
N PHE A 58 20.32 -7.50 -1.03
CA PHE A 58 20.97 -8.54 -0.22
C PHE A 58 20.48 -9.90 -0.71
N LYS A 59 21.41 -10.86 -0.86
CA LYS A 59 21.13 -12.22 -1.32
C LYS A 59 21.75 -13.20 -0.33
N ASN A 60 21.17 -14.39 -0.23
CA ASN A 60 21.69 -15.51 0.56
C ASN A 60 21.99 -15.12 2.02
N ALA A 61 21.07 -14.41 2.65
CA ALA A 61 21.15 -14.10 4.07
C ALA A 61 19.92 -14.64 4.79
N MET A 62 20.11 -15.03 6.04
CA MET A 62 19.02 -15.37 6.92
C MET A 62 18.60 -14.11 7.69
N LEU A 63 17.31 -13.92 7.89
CA LEU A 63 16.75 -12.86 8.71
C LEU A 63 16.30 -13.42 10.03
N GLU A 64 16.75 -12.77 11.09
CA GLU A 64 16.10 -12.79 12.38
C GLU A 64 15.08 -11.66 12.44
N VAL A 65 13.82 -12.03 12.70
CA VAL A 65 12.72 -11.08 12.92
C VAL A 65 12.20 -11.27 14.33
N ARG A 66 12.20 -10.19 15.11
CA ARG A 66 11.62 -10.14 16.45
C ARG A 66 10.43 -9.20 16.50
N TYR A 67 9.38 -9.59 17.23
CA TYR A 67 8.17 -8.82 17.43
C TYR A 67 7.60 -9.13 18.82
N ARG A 68 7.58 -8.16 19.74
CA ARG A 68 6.96 -8.29 21.08
C ARG A 68 7.28 -9.59 21.84
N GLY A 69 8.56 -9.99 21.84
CA GLY A 69 9.02 -11.23 22.48
C GLY A 69 8.95 -12.49 21.61
N TYR A 70 8.17 -12.47 20.52
CA TYR A 70 8.21 -13.48 19.48
C TYR A 70 9.48 -13.34 18.63
N PHE A 71 10.00 -14.49 18.19
CA PHE A 71 11.20 -14.61 17.36
C PHE A 71 10.97 -15.62 16.24
N THR A 72 11.45 -15.31 15.04
CA THR A 72 11.49 -16.25 13.92
C THR A 72 12.70 -16.00 13.03
N LEU A 73 13.16 -17.07 12.38
CA LEU A 73 14.14 -17.01 11.30
C LEU A 73 13.44 -17.17 9.95
N CYS A 74 13.90 -16.47 8.91
CA CYS A 74 13.45 -16.69 7.54
C CYS A 74 14.55 -16.37 6.52
N ASN A 75 14.51 -17.01 5.35
CA ASN A 75 15.44 -16.71 4.26
C ASN A 75 14.94 -15.54 3.41
N ILE A 76 15.85 -14.64 3.01
CA ILE A 76 15.54 -13.69 1.94
C ILE A 76 15.72 -14.35 0.57
N ASP A 77 14.83 -14.01 -0.35
CA ASP A 77 14.98 -14.45 -1.73
C ASP A 77 16.06 -13.65 -2.50
N SER A 78 16.31 -14.03 -3.74
CA SER A 78 17.31 -13.37 -4.61
C SER A 78 17.02 -11.89 -4.92
N LYS A 79 15.84 -11.40 -4.51
CA LYS A 79 15.38 -10.01 -4.65
C LYS A 79 15.14 -9.38 -3.27
N GLY A 80 15.80 -9.89 -2.22
CA GLY A 80 15.77 -9.32 -0.87
C GLY A 80 14.40 -9.39 -0.18
N ASN A 81 13.45 -10.18 -0.69
CA ASN A 81 12.11 -10.23 -0.11
C ASN A 81 11.97 -11.37 0.89
N PHE A 82 11.12 -11.17 1.88
CA PHE A 82 10.77 -12.17 2.89
C PHE A 82 9.29 -12.08 3.27
N VAL A 83 8.77 -13.15 3.88
CA VAL A 83 7.44 -13.19 4.51
C VAL A 83 7.56 -13.98 5.80
N VAL A 84 7.03 -13.45 6.90
CA VAL A 84 7.00 -14.10 8.21
C VAL A 84 5.60 -14.03 8.82
N PRO A 85 5.13 -15.10 9.50
CA PRO A 85 4.04 -14.99 10.45
C PRO A 85 4.53 -14.31 11.72
N LEU A 86 3.79 -13.30 12.18
CA LEU A 86 3.90 -12.74 13.51
C LEU A 86 2.60 -13.03 14.26
N PRO A 87 2.64 -13.33 15.57
CA PRO A 87 1.42 -13.52 16.35
C PRO A 87 0.61 -12.22 16.39
N GLU A 88 -0.71 -12.35 16.25
CA GLU A 88 -1.63 -11.23 16.39
C GLU A 88 -2.10 -11.11 17.84
N GLU A 89 -1.37 -10.33 18.63
CA GLU A 89 -1.63 -10.15 20.06
C GLU A 89 -2.37 -8.84 20.38
N SER A 90 -2.54 -7.98 19.39
CA SER A 90 -3.21 -6.68 19.52
C SER A 90 -3.88 -6.28 18.22
N GLU A 91 -4.83 -5.36 18.34
CA GLU A 91 -5.55 -4.78 17.20
C GLU A 91 -4.70 -3.82 16.38
N GLU A 92 -3.56 -3.39 16.92
CA GLU A 92 -2.59 -2.51 16.26
C GLU A 92 -1.16 -2.76 16.73
N PHE A 93 -0.18 -2.38 15.92
CA PHE A 93 1.23 -2.39 16.30
C PHE A 93 2.02 -1.28 15.61
N LEU A 94 3.15 -0.89 16.19
CA LEU A 94 4.09 0.02 15.52
C LEU A 94 5.02 -0.81 14.65
N ILE A 95 5.33 -0.34 13.45
CA ILE A 95 6.36 -0.98 12.62
C ILE A 95 7.72 -1.05 13.35
N ASP A 96 7.99 -0.10 14.25
CA ASP A 96 9.17 -0.08 15.13
C ASP A 96 9.22 -1.22 16.17
N ASP A 97 8.08 -1.88 16.43
CA ASP A 97 8.02 -3.09 17.25
C ASP A 97 8.66 -4.29 16.55
N ILE A 98 8.85 -4.21 15.22
CA ILE A 98 9.52 -5.24 14.42
C ILE A 98 11.01 -4.92 14.33
N ARG A 99 11.83 -5.75 14.96
CA ARG A 99 13.30 -5.67 14.83
C ARG A 99 13.80 -6.70 13.85
N ILE A 100 14.58 -6.24 12.87
CA ILE A 100 15.11 -7.07 11.80
C ILE A 100 16.64 -7.08 11.86
N ARG A 101 17.22 -8.28 11.87
CA ARG A 101 18.66 -8.51 11.86
C ARG A 101 19.01 -9.47 10.73
N LEU A 102 19.93 -9.09 9.87
CA LEU A 102 20.51 -9.98 8.86
C LEU A 102 21.64 -10.79 9.49
N ILE A 103 21.60 -12.09 9.28
CA ILE A 103 22.67 -13.05 9.57
C ILE A 103 23.36 -13.33 8.23
N ILE A 104 24.65 -12.97 8.16
CA ILE A 104 25.44 -13.08 6.95
C ILE A 104 26.51 -14.15 7.16
N ASP A 105 26.18 -15.37 6.71
CA ASP A 105 26.98 -16.57 6.96
C ASP A 105 28.44 -16.44 6.50
N ASN A 106 28.67 -15.78 5.36
CA ASN A 106 30.02 -15.62 4.80
C ASN A 106 30.93 -14.66 5.58
N PHE A 107 30.40 -13.91 6.55
CA PHE A 107 31.18 -12.89 7.25
C PHE A 107 31.12 -12.98 8.78
N GLY A 108 30.33 -13.90 9.36
CA GLY A 108 30.30 -14.13 10.81
C GLY A 108 29.78 -12.95 11.65
N TYR A 109 29.09 -11.98 11.03
CA TYR A 109 28.49 -10.85 11.75
C TYR A 109 27.01 -10.69 11.42
N THR A 110 26.31 -9.99 12.32
CA THR A 110 24.91 -9.63 12.15
C THR A 110 24.74 -8.13 11.95
N VAL A 111 23.85 -7.71 11.07
CA VAL A 111 23.57 -6.28 10.81
C VAL A 111 22.11 -5.98 11.06
N TYR A 112 21.83 -4.92 11.82
CA TYR A 112 20.47 -4.41 11.95
C TYR A 112 20.02 -3.77 10.63
N ALA A 113 18.83 -4.11 10.19
CA ALA A 113 18.17 -3.43 9.08
C ALA A 113 17.27 -2.34 9.67
N PRO A 114 17.70 -1.07 9.69
CA PRO A 114 16.85 0.03 10.11
C PRO A 114 15.58 0.10 9.25
N ASN A 115 14.53 0.54 9.92
CA ASN A 115 13.24 0.80 9.34
C ASN A 115 13.17 2.30 9.00
N LEU A 116 12.80 2.62 7.76
CA LEU A 116 12.65 4.01 7.30
C LEU A 116 11.31 4.64 7.72
N PHE A 117 10.43 3.87 8.34
CA PHE A 117 9.02 4.23 8.54
C PHE A 117 8.67 4.25 10.02
N HIS A 118 7.89 5.24 10.45
CA HIS A 118 7.35 5.33 11.81
C HIS A 118 5.84 5.36 11.75
N GLU A 119 5.25 4.19 11.49
CA GLU A 119 3.82 4.02 11.22
C GLU A 119 3.13 3.07 12.22
N ARG A 120 1.89 3.43 12.61
CA ARG A 120 0.98 2.60 13.39
C ARG A 120 0.09 1.80 12.43
N LEU A 121 0.07 0.49 12.62
CA LEU A 121 -0.52 -0.46 11.68
C LEU A 121 -1.73 -1.13 12.33
N TYR A 122 -2.93 -0.85 11.80
CA TYR A 122 -4.20 -1.38 12.29
C TYR A 122 -4.52 -2.76 11.71
N ILE A 123 -4.96 -3.70 12.54
CA ILE A 123 -4.99 -5.14 12.24
C ILE A 123 -6.42 -5.69 12.13
N SER A 124 -7.16 -5.83 13.21
CA SER A 124 -8.36 -6.71 13.27
C SER A 124 -9.68 -6.02 13.61
N ASP A 125 -9.69 -4.96 14.41
CA ASP A 125 -10.94 -4.30 14.78
C ASP A 125 -11.26 -3.12 13.85
N TYR A 126 -11.98 -3.44 12.76
CA TYR A 126 -12.46 -2.44 11.81
C TYR A 126 -13.82 -2.83 11.26
N LYS A 127 -14.71 -1.87 11.02
CA LYS A 127 -16.09 -2.13 10.57
C LYS A 127 -16.12 -2.59 9.12
N TYR A 128 -15.34 -1.95 8.25
CA TYR A 128 -15.26 -2.24 6.82
C TYR A 128 -13.91 -1.84 6.21
N GLY A 129 -13.59 -2.39 5.03
CA GLY A 129 -12.36 -2.04 4.33
C GLY A 129 -12.58 -0.96 3.26
N LEU A 130 -11.69 0.02 3.18
CA LEU A 130 -11.57 0.90 2.02
C LEU A 130 -10.39 0.40 1.16
N ILE A 131 -10.67 -0.14 -0.03
CA ILE A 131 -9.61 -0.49 -0.98
C ILE A 131 -9.51 0.64 -2.00
N THR A 132 -8.36 1.29 -2.05
CA THR A 132 -8.12 2.48 -2.88
C THR A 132 -6.94 2.27 -3.80
N ASP A 133 -7.06 2.69 -5.06
CA ASP A 133 -5.88 2.94 -5.88
C ASP A 133 -5.14 4.19 -5.38
N ILE A 134 -3.88 4.33 -5.82
CA ILE A 134 -3.03 5.49 -5.51
C ILE A 134 -2.96 6.42 -6.73
N ASP A 135 -2.53 5.87 -7.86
CA ASP A 135 -2.18 6.64 -9.05
C ASP A 135 -3.45 7.20 -9.70
N ASP A 136 -3.49 8.50 -10.03
CA ASP A 136 -4.66 9.23 -10.54
C ASP A 136 -5.94 9.14 -9.70
N THR A 137 -5.88 8.49 -8.53
CA THR A 137 -7.00 8.34 -7.58
C THR A 137 -6.82 9.20 -6.33
N ILE A 138 -5.61 9.27 -5.78
CA ILE A 138 -5.28 10.19 -4.67
C ILE A 138 -4.13 11.14 -5.02
N LEU A 139 -3.37 10.81 -6.08
CA LEU A 139 -2.27 11.59 -6.62
C LEU A 139 -2.57 11.98 -8.07
N HIS A 140 -2.43 13.26 -8.44
CA HIS A 140 -2.55 13.67 -9.84
C HIS A 140 -1.30 13.27 -10.65
N THR A 141 -1.41 12.35 -11.61
CA THR A 141 -0.30 11.94 -12.48
C THR A 141 -0.49 12.27 -13.96
N GLY A 142 -1.72 12.29 -14.48
CA GLY A 142 -2.13 12.96 -15.73
C GLY A 142 -1.36 12.64 -17.02
N ALA A 143 -0.67 11.49 -17.17
CA ALA A 143 0.12 11.17 -18.37
C ALA A 143 -0.06 9.74 -18.89
N THR A 144 0.18 9.58 -20.20
CA THR A 144 0.17 8.32 -20.98
C THR A 144 1.25 7.31 -20.57
N THR A 145 2.31 7.73 -19.86
CA THR A 145 3.40 6.87 -19.37
C THR A 145 3.49 6.89 -17.83
N PHE A 146 2.46 6.32 -17.19
CA PHE A 146 2.17 6.37 -15.75
C PHE A 146 3.37 6.24 -14.80
N PHE A 147 4.22 5.22 -14.96
CA PHE A 147 5.33 4.95 -14.02
C PHE A 147 6.44 5.99 -14.06
N THR A 148 6.75 6.53 -15.23
CA THR A 148 7.86 7.47 -15.40
C THR A 148 7.49 8.82 -14.81
N ARG A 149 6.25 9.25 -14.98
CA ARG A 149 5.77 10.52 -14.43
C ARG A 149 5.48 10.43 -12.94
N LEU A 150 4.96 9.32 -12.44
CA LEU A 150 4.82 9.10 -10.99
C LEU A 150 6.17 9.28 -10.26
N LYS A 151 7.24 8.71 -10.83
CA LYS A 151 8.59 8.96 -10.34
C LYS A 151 8.92 10.46 -10.38
N GLN A 152 8.78 11.11 -11.53
CA GLN A 152 9.10 12.54 -11.65
C GLN A 152 8.31 13.43 -10.67
N ILE A 153 7.01 13.16 -10.46
CA ILE A 153 6.17 13.95 -9.56
C ILE A 153 6.60 13.75 -8.12
N ILE A 154 6.84 12.51 -7.70
CA ILE A 154 7.26 12.26 -6.32
C ILE A 154 8.66 12.85 -6.07
N PHE A 155 9.59 12.76 -7.03
CA PHE A 155 10.99 13.17 -6.82
C PHE A 155 11.35 14.62 -7.14
N THR A 156 10.58 15.33 -7.96
CA THR A 156 11.11 16.55 -8.60
C THR A 156 10.38 17.83 -8.19
N ARG A 157 9.06 17.81 -7.88
CA ARG A 157 8.30 19.06 -7.68
C ARG A 157 7.35 19.01 -6.48
N PRO A 158 7.67 19.65 -5.33
CA PRO A 158 6.76 19.82 -4.20
C PRO A 158 5.36 20.32 -4.58
N ASP A 159 5.32 21.28 -5.50
CA ASP A 159 4.13 22.00 -5.93
C ASP A 159 3.22 21.18 -6.86
N GLU A 160 3.76 20.11 -7.47
CA GLU A 160 3.03 19.16 -8.31
C GLU A 160 2.61 17.89 -7.55
N ARG A 161 3.12 17.67 -6.33
CA ARG A 161 2.68 16.58 -5.43
C ARG A 161 1.31 16.88 -4.81
N ARG A 162 0.38 17.47 -5.56
CA ARG A 162 -0.95 17.81 -5.03
C ARG A 162 -1.77 16.53 -4.90
N SER A 163 -2.14 16.18 -3.68
CA SER A 163 -3.25 15.26 -3.46
C SER A 163 -4.51 15.82 -4.09
N ILE A 164 -5.44 14.95 -4.50
CA ILE A 164 -6.78 15.41 -4.87
C ILE A 164 -7.37 16.20 -3.69
N GLU A 165 -7.79 17.43 -3.97
CA GLU A 165 -8.27 18.36 -2.95
C GLU A 165 -9.37 17.72 -2.10
N GLY A 166 -9.21 17.77 -0.78
CA GLY A 166 -10.12 17.22 0.23
C GLY A 166 -10.14 15.69 0.39
N MET A 167 -9.50 14.91 -0.49
CA MET A 167 -9.51 13.44 -0.40
C MET A 167 -8.86 12.90 0.89
N PRO A 168 -7.74 13.49 1.37
CA PRO A 168 -7.19 13.10 2.67
C PRO A 168 -8.19 13.25 3.82
N GLU A 169 -9.03 14.29 3.78
CA GLU A 169 -10.05 14.54 4.82
C GLU A 169 -11.14 13.47 4.79
N VAL A 170 -11.64 13.13 3.59
CA VAL A 170 -12.60 12.03 3.40
C VAL A 170 -12.04 10.73 3.96
N TYR A 171 -10.79 10.39 3.65
CA TYR A 171 -10.20 9.12 4.11
C TYR A 171 -9.99 9.11 5.62
N ARG A 172 -9.56 10.23 6.22
CA ARG A 172 -9.47 10.36 7.68
C ARG A 172 -10.81 10.21 8.35
N ARG A 173 -11.88 10.77 7.78
CA ARG A 173 -13.23 10.62 8.33
C ARG A 173 -13.68 9.16 8.27
N LEU A 174 -13.52 8.50 7.12
CA LEU A 174 -13.85 7.08 6.97
C LEU A 174 -13.04 6.22 7.95
N ALA A 175 -11.75 6.49 8.11
CA ALA A 175 -10.92 5.77 9.06
C ALA A 175 -11.40 5.95 10.50
N ALA A 176 -11.75 7.18 10.90
CA ALA A 176 -12.32 7.48 12.21
C ALA A 176 -13.68 6.80 12.44
N ASP A 177 -14.48 6.60 11.39
CA ASP A 177 -15.77 5.90 11.45
C ASP A 177 -15.60 4.35 11.45
N GLY A 178 -14.37 3.85 11.38
CA GLY A 178 -14.03 2.42 11.50
C GLY A 178 -13.56 1.75 10.20
N ALA A 179 -13.20 2.53 9.17
CA ALA A 179 -12.66 1.98 7.93
C ALA A 179 -11.18 1.62 8.05
N LYS A 180 -10.81 0.40 7.68
CA LYS A 180 -9.40 0.04 7.46
C LYS A 180 -8.99 0.32 6.01
N ILE A 181 -7.92 1.09 5.83
CA ILE A 181 -7.46 1.49 4.50
C ILE A 181 -6.47 0.49 3.92
N PHE A 182 -6.71 0.07 2.69
CA PHE A 182 -5.85 -0.78 1.88
C PHE A 182 -5.50 -0.05 0.59
N TYR A 183 -4.25 0.43 0.48
CA TYR A 183 -3.76 1.05 -0.74
C TYR A 183 -3.30 -0.03 -1.71
N VAL A 184 -3.87 -0.09 -2.92
CA VAL A 184 -3.56 -1.14 -3.90
C VAL A 184 -3.22 -0.49 -5.24
N SER A 185 -1.92 -0.43 -5.55
CA SER A 185 -1.42 0.27 -6.73
C SER A 185 -0.62 -0.64 -7.66
N ASN A 186 -0.62 -0.27 -8.94
CA ASN A 186 0.22 -0.89 -9.94
C ASN A 186 1.70 -0.45 -9.89
N SER A 187 2.02 0.53 -9.04
CA SER A 187 3.37 0.98 -8.69
C SER A 187 4.31 -0.16 -8.29
N GLU A 188 5.60 -0.03 -8.60
CA GLU A 188 6.60 -1.01 -8.17
C GLU A 188 6.96 -0.83 -6.69
N ALA A 189 7.29 -1.91 -5.97
CA ALA A 189 7.59 -1.87 -4.54
C ALA A 189 8.73 -0.89 -4.14
N ASN A 190 9.69 -0.62 -5.02
CA ASN A 190 10.75 0.38 -4.76
C ASN A 190 10.23 1.83 -4.72
N LEU A 191 9.00 2.09 -5.17
CA LEU A 191 8.34 3.39 -5.02
C LEU A 191 7.78 3.61 -3.61
N PHE A 192 7.72 2.57 -2.78
CA PHE A 192 7.06 2.65 -1.48
C PHE A 192 7.59 3.75 -0.55
N PRO A 193 8.91 3.98 -0.41
CA PRO A 193 9.39 5.07 0.44
C PRO A 193 8.83 6.44 0.03
N ALA A 194 8.74 6.65 -1.28
CA ALA A 194 8.26 7.87 -1.89
C ALA A 194 6.73 8.02 -1.70
N ILE A 195 5.99 6.92 -1.87
CA ILE A 195 4.55 6.84 -1.66
C ILE A 195 4.19 7.05 -0.18
N SER A 196 4.88 6.37 0.75
CA SER A 196 4.66 6.50 2.20
C SER A 196 4.90 7.95 2.64
N THR A 197 5.99 8.58 2.16
CA THR A 197 6.26 10.00 2.43
C THR A 197 5.12 10.91 1.93
N PHE A 198 4.60 10.67 0.72
CA PHE A 198 3.47 11.42 0.17
C PHE A 198 2.19 11.25 1.01
N LEU A 199 1.85 10.01 1.39
CA LEU A 199 0.68 9.71 2.22
C LEU A 199 0.79 10.43 3.57
N HIS A 200 1.97 10.37 4.19
CA HIS A 200 2.26 11.02 5.46
C HIS A 200 2.17 12.56 5.35
N SER A 201 2.83 13.16 4.35
CA SER A 201 2.86 14.62 4.19
C SER A 201 1.48 15.23 3.92
N HIS A 202 0.59 14.48 3.28
CA HIS A 202 -0.80 14.87 3.01
C HIS A 202 -1.79 14.41 4.07
N ARG A 203 -1.30 13.77 5.14
CA ARG A 203 -2.10 13.27 6.27
C ARG A 203 -3.20 12.29 5.83
N PHE A 204 -2.90 11.43 4.87
CA PHE A 204 -3.74 10.25 4.62
C PHE A 204 -3.64 9.27 5.79
N PRO A 205 -4.71 8.52 6.12
CA PRO A 205 -4.62 7.49 7.14
C PRO A 205 -3.59 6.41 6.78
N GLN A 206 -2.88 5.92 7.79
CA GLN A 206 -1.97 4.78 7.63
C GLN A 206 -2.76 3.53 7.22
N GLY A 207 -2.16 2.72 6.34
CA GLY A 207 -2.85 1.57 5.77
C GLY A 207 -1.89 0.63 5.05
N ALA A 208 -2.30 -0.63 4.92
CA ALA A 208 -1.48 -1.62 4.23
C ALA A 208 -1.36 -1.28 2.75
N CYS A 209 -0.13 -1.15 2.25
CA CYS A 209 0.15 -0.88 0.85
C CYS A 209 0.49 -2.17 0.10
N PHE A 210 -0.24 -2.46 -0.97
CA PHE A 210 -0.02 -3.58 -1.86
C PHE A 210 0.43 -3.06 -3.22
N LEU A 211 1.75 -3.10 -3.42
CA LEU A 211 2.39 -2.70 -4.68
C LEU A 211 2.76 -3.93 -5.53
N ARG A 212 3.11 -3.72 -6.79
CA ARG A 212 3.64 -4.81 -7.62
C ARG A 212 4.91 -5.38 -7.03
N LYS A 213 5.11 -6.68 -7.27
CA LYS A 213 6.19 -7.52 -6.68
C LYS A 213 6.04 -7.73 -5.16
N ASN A 214 4.90 -7.36 -4.56
CA ASN A 214 4.56 -7.76 -3.19
C ASN A 214 4.58 -9.29 -3.03
N LYS A 215 5.35 -9.78 -2.06
CA LYS A 215 5.48 -11.20 -1.75
C LYS A 215 4.34 -11.83 -0.97
N LEU A 216 3.53 -11.06 -0.22
CA LEU A 216 2.32 -11.59 0.40
C LEU A 216 1.44 -12.28 -0.64
N LEU A 217 1.31 -11.67 -1.82
CA LEU A 217 0.47 -12.23 -2.87
C LEU A 217 0.97 -13.58 -3.35
N SER A 218 2.29 -13.72 -3.55
CA SER A 218 2.90 -15.01 -3.92
C SER A 218 2.93 -16.03 -2.77
N TYR A 219 2.89 -15.56 -1.52
CA TYR A 219 2.84 -16.43 -0.35
C TYR A 219 1.46 -17.08 -0.21
N PHE A 220 0.39 -16.30 -0.39
CA PHE A 220 -0.98 -16.83 -0.32
C PHE A 220 -1.44 -17.54 -1.59
N LEU A 221 -0.91 -17.16 -2.75
CA LEU A 221 -1.26 -17.77 -4.03
C LEU A 221 -0.11 -18.65 -4.50
N HIS A 222 -0.27 -19.98 -4.40
CA HIS A 222 0.62 -20.96 -5.03
C HIS A 222 0.69 -20.67 -6.54
N HIS A 223 1.76 -20.01 -6.99
CA HIS A 223 1.85 -19.57 -8.38
C HIS A 223 2.41 -20.68 -9.30
N LYS A 224 1.59 -21.12 -10.27
CA LYS A 224 2.11 -21.54 -11.59
C LYS A 224 2.52 -20.28 -12.38
N LYS A 225 3.65 -20.36 -13.11
CA LYS A 225 4.13 -19.29 -14.00
C LYS A 225 3.08 -19.04 -15.09
N GLY A 226 2.51 -17.84 -15.14
CA GLY A 226 1.53 -17.42 -16.16
C GLY A 226 1.47 -15.89 -16.28
N HIS A 227 0.96 -15.39 -17.41
CA HIS A 227 1.12 -14.01 -17.88
C HIS A 227 0.82 -12.90 -16.84
N ARG A 228 1.72 -11.91 -16.80
CA ARG A 228 1.72 -10.78 -15.86
C ARG A 228 1.06 -9.55 -16.49
N SER A 229 -0.27 -9.49 -16.49
CA SER A 229 -0.99 -8.26 -16.86
C SER A 229 -1.16 -7.31 -15.65
N PRO A 230 -1.14 -5.97 -15.82
CA PRO A 230 -1.58 -5.01 -14.80
C PRO A 230 -2.92 -5.34 -14.14
N ILE A 231 -3.90 -5.79 -14.93
CA ILE A 231 -5.23 -6.25 -14.49
C ILE A 231 -5.08 -7.34 -13.44
N SER A 232 -4.10 -8.22 -13.63
CA SER A 232 -3.90 -9.38 -12.79
C SER A 232 -3.40 -9.03 -11.38
N HIS A 233 -2.67 -7.92 -11.17
CA HIS A 233 -2.16 -7.60 -9.83
C HIS A 233 -3.26 -7.09 -8.90
N LYS A 234 -3.89 -5.95 -9.24
CA LYS A 234 -4.97 -5.34 -8.43
C LYS A 234 -6.09 -6.36 -8.19
N LEU A 235 -6.54 -7.06 -9.23
CA LEU A 235 -7.57 -8.09 -9.09
C LEU A 235 -7.17 -9.22 -8.14
N ARG A 236 -5.91 -9.70 -8.20
CA ARG A 236 -5.43 -10.74 -7.27
C ARG A 236 -5.35 -10.23 -5.83
N VAL A 237 -4.87 -9.00 -5.61
CA VAL A 237 -4.80 -8.40 -4.27
C VAL A 237 -6.19 -8.22 -3.69
N ILE A 238 -7.12 -7.61 -4.44
CA ILE A 238 -8.51 -7.43 -3.99
C ILE A 238 -9.14 -8.79 -3.72
N SER A 239 -8.94 -9.79 -4.59
CA SER A 239 -9.43 -11.15 -4.35
C SER A 239 -8.84 -11.78 -3.09
N LEU A 240 -7.56 -11.55 -2.79
CA LEU A 240 -6.91 -12.00 -1.56
C LEU A 240 -7.57 -11.35 -0.33
N LEU A 241 -7.78 -10.04 -0.35
CA LEU A 241 -8.47 -9.32 0.73
C LEU A 241 -9.89 -9.86 0.94
N MET A 242 -10.66 -10.03 -0.14
CA MET A 242 -12.03 -10.56 -0.09
C MET A 242 -12.10 -11.96 0.54
N ARG A 243 -11.13 -12.83 0.23
CA ARG A 243 -11.05 -14.22 0.72
C ARG A 243 -10.52 -14.34 2.15
N THR A 244 -9.62 -13.45 2.55
CA THR A 244 -9.00 -13.51 3.88
C THR A 244 -9.82 -12.77 4.93
N GLN A 245 -10.47 -11.67 4.56
CA GLN A 245 -11.24 -10.82 5.47
C GLN A 245 -12.74 -11.18 5.42
N GLN A 246 -13.07 -12.47 5.59
CA GLN A 246 -14.36 -13.08 5.21
C GLN A 246 -15.61 -12.42 5.79
N LYS A 247 -15.52 -11.72 6.92
CA LYS A 247 -16.67 -11.04 7.56
C LYS A 247 -16.82 -9.56 7.18
N LYS A 248 -15.84 -8.98 6.49
CA LYS A 248 -15.80 -7.54 6.21
C LYS A 248 -16.32 -7.20 4.82
N ARG A 249 -17.16 -6.17 4.73
CA ARG A 249 -17.57 -5.57 3.45
C ARG A 249 -16.57 -4.48 3.04
N PHE A 250 -16.55 -4.14 1.76
CA PHE A 250 -15.56 -3.22 1.20
C PHE A 250 -16.17 -2.09 0.38
N ILE A 251 -15.51 -0.94 0.43
CA ILE A 251 -15.68 0.17 -0.50
C ILE A 251 -14.47 0.17 -1.44
N LEU A 252 -14.70 0.34 -2.74
CA LEU A 252 -13.64 0.43 -3.75
C LEU A 252 -13.53 1.87 -4.26
N VAL A 253 -12.31 2.42 -4.29
CA VAL A 253 -12.04 3.77 -4.81
C VAL A 253 -10.92 3.71 -5.84
N GLY A 254 -11.17 4.21 -7.04
CA GLY A 254 -10.21 4.20 -8.14
C GLY A 254 -10.48 5.30 -9.15
N ASP A 255 -9.91 5.17 -10.35
CA ASP A 255 -10.10 6.12 -11.46
C ASP A 255 -10.60 5.42 -12.74
N ASN A 256 -11.24 6.17 -13.64
CA ASN A 256 -11.72 5.64 -14.92
C ASN A 256 -10.72 5.73 -16.08
N GLY A 257 -9.54 6.30 -15.87
CA GLY A 257 -8.43 6.34 -16.83
C GLY A 257 -7.62 5.04 -16.89
N GLN A 258 -7.66 4.27 -15.81
CA GLN A 258 -7.02 2.97 -15.69
C GLN A 258 -8.04 1.81 -15.83
N TYR A 259 -7.57 0.60 -15.51
CA TYR A 259 -8.38 -0.62 -15.55
C TYR A 259 -9.30 -0.81 -14.34
N ASP A 260 -9.42 0.17 -13.43
CA ASP A 260 -10.20 0.01 -12.20
C ASP A 260 -11.69 -0.29 -12.44
N PRO A 261 -12.40 0.34 -13.41
CA PRO A 261 -13.78 -0.03 -13.72
C PRO A 261 -13.92 -1.50 -14.13
N VAL A 262 -12.97 -2.01 -14.93
CA VAL A 262 -12.95 -3.40 -15.40
C VAL A 262 -12.66 -4.35 -14.23
N ILE A 263 -11.67 -4.02 -13.40
CA ILE A 263 -11.28 -4.82 -12.23
C ILE A 263 -12.41 -4.87 -11.20
N TYR A 264 -13.04 -3.73 -10.89
CA TYR A 264 -14.08 -3.64 -9.87
C TYR A 264 -15.36 -4.35 -10.30
N LYS A 265 -15.76 -4.27 -11.58
CA LYS A 265 -16.85 -5.10 -12.13
C LYS A 265 -16.59 -6.58 -11.94
N GLU A 266 -15.37 -7.04 -12.24
CA GLU A 266 -14.99 -8.44 -12.08
C GLU A 266 -14.95 -8.87 -10.61
N VAL A 267 -14.49 -8.00 -9.70
CA VAL A 267 -14.53 -8.24 -8.25
C VAL A 267 -15.96 -8.40 -7.77
N ILE A 268 -16.86 -7.49 -8.14
CA ILE A 268 -18.28 -7.54 -7.77
C ILE A 268 -18.90 -8.86 -8.25
N ARG A 269 -18.62 -9.25 -9.49
CA ARG A 269 -19.11 -10.50 -10.07
C ARG A 269 -18.58 -11.74 -9.33
N ARG A 270 -17.31 -11.74 -8.92
CA ARG A 270 -16.66 -12.87 -8.22
C ARG A 270 -17.04 -12.96 -6.74
N PHE A 271 -17.39 -11.84 -6.13
CA PHE A 271 -17.66 -11.73 -4.70
C PHE A 271 -18.98 -10.98 -4.43
N PRO A 272 -20.14 -11.56 -4.82
CA PRO A 272 -21.44 -10.92 -4.61
C PRO A 272 -21.67 -10.55 -3.14
N GLY A 273 -22.25 -9.37 -2.89
CA GLY A 273 -22.55 -8.86 -1.54
C GLY A 273 -21.33 -8.38 -0.73
N ARG A 274 -20.11 -8.48 -1.27
CA ARG A 274 -18.87 -8.10 -0.56
C ARG A 274 -18.44 -6.66 -0.79
N VAL A 275 -18.91 -6.04 -1.87
CA VAL A 275 -18.68 -4.62 -2.18
C VAL A 275 -19.95 -3.83 -1.89
N SER A 276 -19.85 -2.81 -1.04
CA SER A 276 -20.97 -1.92 -0.74
C SER A 276 -21.06 -0.78 -1.73
N TYR A 277 -19.92 -0.19 -2.09
CA TYR A 277 -19.84 1.01 -2.90
C TYR A 277 -18.60 1.03 -3.78
N VAL A 278 -18.74 1.64 -4.95
CA VAL A 278 -17.64 1.95 -5.84
C VAL A 278 -17.63 3.45 -6.12
N PHE A 279 -16.51 4.11 -5.86
CA PHE A 279 -16.25 5.49 -6.26
C PHE A 279 -15.16 5.50 -7.32
N LEU A 280 -15.46 6.09 -8.47
CA LEU A 280 -14.52 6.20 -9.58
C LEU A 280 -14.32 7.66 -9.93
N ARG A 281 -13.09 8.14 -9.82
CA ARG A 281 -12.76 9.46 -10.30
C ARG A 281 -12.89 9.49 -11.82
N ASP A 282 -13.63 10.46 -12.34
CA ASP A 282 -13.67 10.76 -13.76
C ASP A 282 -12.54 11.70 -14.12
N ILE A 283 -11.44 11.17 -14.66
CA ILE A 283 -10.25 11.96 -14.98
C ILE A 283 -10.38 12.73 -16.29
N HIS A 284 -11.38 12.41 -17.11
CA HIS A 284 -11.60 13.04 -18.41
C HIS A 284 -12.83 13.94 -18.43
N ASP A 285 -13.65 13.91 -17.37
CA ASP A 285 -14.94 14.61 -17.25
C ASP A 285 -15.86 14.30 -18.44
N LYS A 286 -15.86 13.04 -18.89
CA LYS A 286 -16.62 12.56 -20.06
C LYS A 286 -17.79 11.66 -19.70
N ILE A 287 -17.96 11.30 -18.43
CA ILE A 287 -19.03 10.42 -17.99
C ILE A 287 -20.30 11.24 -17.75
N GLY A 288 -21.23 11.19 -18.71
CA GLY A 288 -22.52 11.89 -18.61
C GLY A 288 -23.41 11.36 -17.48
N LEU A 289 -23.42 10.05 -17.23
CA LEU A 289 -24.18 9.44 -16.14
C LEU A 289 -23.28 9.13 -14.94
N LYS A 290 -23.22 10.08 -14.00
CA LYS A 290 -22.38 9.98 -12.79
C LYS A 290 -22.82 8.90 -11.78
N ARG A 291 -24.01 8.31 -11.92
CA ARG A 291 -24.52 7.28 -11.00
C ARG A 291 -24.94 6.05 -11.78
N GLN A 292 -24.34 4.91 -11.43
CA GLN A 292 -24.60 3.62 -12.06
C GLN A 292 -24.81 2.54 -10.99
N CYS A 293 -25.23 1.36 -11.44
CA CYS A 293 -25.34 0.17 -10.60
C CYS A 293 -24.70 -1.02 -11.32
N TRP A 294 -23.75 -1.69 -10.68
CA TRP A 294 -23.10 -2.89 -11.22
C TRP A 294 -23.45 -4.07 -10.34
N GLY A 295 -24.28 -4.99 -10.83
CA GLY A 295 -24.67 -6.19 -10.07
C GLY A 295 -25.31 -5.88 -8.71
N GLY A 296 -26.10 -4.80 -8.63
CA GLY A 296 -26.73 -4.34 -7.37
C GLY A 296 -25.86 -3.39 -6.53
N VAL A 297 -24.58 -3.19 -6.89
CA VAL A 297 -23.66 -2.31 -6.18
C VAL A 297 -23.73 -0.88 -6.75
N PRO A 298 -24.03 0.14 -5.93
CA PRO A 298 -23.99 1.53 -6.38
C PRO A 298 -22.58 1.99 -6.75
N VAL A 299 -22.48 2.62 -7.92
CA VAL A 299 -21.23 3.11 -8.50
C VAL A 299 -21.38 4.60 -8.79
N LEU A 300 -20.49 5.41 -8.23
CA LEU A 300 -20.51 6.86 -8.38
C LEU A 300 -19.23 7.31 -9.10
N PHE A 301 -19.41 8.00 -10.21
CA PHE A 301 -18.36 8.72 -10.90
C PHE A 301 -18.29 10.16 -10.38
N TYR A 302 -17.10 10.65 -10.10
CA TYR A 302 -16.92 12.00 -9.58
C TYR A 302 -15.77 12.74 -10.24
N SER A 303 -16.01 14.01 -10.56
CA SER A 303 -15.00 14.94 -11.06
C SER A 303 -14.51 15.87 -9.94
N SER A 304 -15.36 16.06 -8.91
CA SER A 304 -15.07 16.81 -7.69
C SER A 304 -15.61 16.08 -6.47
N LEU A 305 -15.02 16.29 -5.30
CA LEU A 305 -15.51 15.72 -4.05
C LEU A 305 -16.95 16.12 -3.71
N ASN A 306 -17.41 17.28 -4.18
CA ASN A 306 -18.78 17.71 -3.97
C ASN A 306 -19.80 16.71 -4.57
N ASP A 307 -19.40 15.93 -5.58
CA ASP A 307 -20.24 14.88 -6.18
C ASP A 307 -20.49 13.70 -5.21
N ILE A 308 -19.57 13.45 -4.27
CA ILE A 308 -19.60 12.27 -3.36
C ILE A 308 -19.78 12.61 -1.89
N LYS A 309 -19.52 13.85 -1.46
CA LYS A 309 -19.70 14.33 -0.08
C LYS A 309 -21.07 13.96 0.52
N PRO A 310 -22.21 14.20 -0.14
CA PRO A 310 -23.54 13.86 0.42
C PRO A 310 -23.73 12.36 0.64
N PHE A 311 -23.01 11.54 -0.11
CA PHE A 311 -23.08 10.09 -0.02
C PHE A 311 -22.25 9.55 1.15
N ILE A 312 -21.06 10.13 1.33
CA ILE A 312 -20.12 9.74 2.39
C ILE A 312 -20.68 10.10 3.78
N SER A 313 -21.25 11.28 3.96
CA SER A 313 -21.71 11.75 5.27
C SER A 313 -22.99 11.08 5.77
N VAL A 314 -23.91 10.70 4.87
CA VAL A 314 -25.26 10.22 5.25
C VAL A 314 -25.39 8.70 5.22
N ARG A 315 -24.82 8.02 4.22
CA ARG A 315 -25.08 6.57 3.99
C ARG A 315 -24.02 5.63 4.57
N LEU A 316 -22.76 6.05 4.59
CA LEU A 316 -21.69 5.15 5.06
C LEU A 316 -21.79 4.89 6.56
N ASN A 317 -22.24 5.87 7.34
CA ASN A 317 -22.51 5.67 8.75
C ASN A 317 -23.68 4.71 8.99
N SER A 318 -24.78 4.79 8.23
CA SER A 318 -25.93 3.89 8.42
C SER A 318 -25.65 2.46 7.97
N ASP A 319 -24.94 2.28 6.87
CA ASP A 319 -24.80 0.96 6.23
C ASP A 319 -23.74 0.05 6.88
N PHE A 320 -22.93 0.64 7.77
CA PHE A 320 -21.83 -0.01 8.46
C PHE A 320 -21.85 0.20 9.99
N SER A 321 -22.91 0.81 10.53
CA SER A 321 -23.23 0.79 11.98
C SER A 321 -23.73 -0.59 12.40
#